data_AF-A0A382VU15-F1
#
_entry.id   AF-A0A382VU15-F1
#
_cell.length_a   1.000
_cell.length_b   1.000
_cell.length_c   1.000
_cell.angle_alpha   90.00
_cell.angle_beta   90.00
_cell.angle_gamma   90.00
#
_symmetry.space_group_name_H-M   'P 1'
#
loop_
_entity.id
_entity.type
_entity.pdbx_description
1 polymer ?
#
loop_
_entity_poly.entity_id
_entity_poly.type
_entity_poly.pdbx_seq_one_letter_code
_entity_poly.pdbx_strand_id
1 'polypeptide(L)'
;MVEFIKKNIFIILIFFVTLFVGFFTFLTFIGKSFIELNDTNLQYLLIANIILLLFLFFYVFKELKKSIKIDIDVDGSKSNKKYITIFALFTLIPSILISIFSLFLFSFALEKYFDKKITTAVNNSYQLAKNYVQDVRNKIESDIIMIAFDINKSGNIYKSEPKDFLI
;
A
#
# COMPACT_ATOMS: atom_id res chain seq x y z
N MET A 1 -34.11 -22.63 -12.19
CA MET A 1 -33.36 -21.41 -11.81
C MET A 1 -33.88 -20.82 -10.49
N VAL A 2 -35.19 -20.56 -10.36
CA VAL A 2 -35.81 -20.07 -9.11
C VAL A 2 -35.62 -21.01 -7.92
N GLU A 3 -35.68 -22.33 -8.12
CA GLU A 3 -35.43 -23.32 -7.06
C GLU A 3 -33.97 -23.33 -6.56
N PHE A 4 -33.01 -23.14 -7.47
CA PHE A 4 -31.59 -23.00 -7.10
C PHE A 4 -31.35 -21.72 -6.29
N ILE A 5 -31.99 -20.60 -6.69
CA ILE A 5 -31.93 -19.33 -5.95
C ILE A 5 -32.59 -19.48 -4.57
N LYS A 6 -33.76 -20.10 -4.48
CA LYS A 6 -34.44 -20.37 -3.19
C LYS A 6 -33.60 -21.26 -2.27
N LYS A 7 -32.96 -22.30 -2.82
CA LYS A 7 -32.08 -23.21 -2.07
C LYS A 7 -30.84 -22.50 -1.52
N ASN A 8 -30.30 -21.53 -2.25
CA ASN A 8 -29.06 -20.82 -1.90
C ASN A 8 -29.27 -19.39 -1.42
N ILE A 9 -30.50 -19.00 -1.07
CA ILE A 9 -30.89 -17.62 -0.72
C ILE A 9 -30.06 -17.08 0.45
N PHE A 10 -29.71 -17.93 1.42
CA PHE A 10 -28.90 -17.56 2.58
C PHE A 10 -27.46 -17.15 2.19
N ILE A 11 -26.85 -17.88 1.24
CA ILE A 11 -25.50 -17.57 0.74
C ILE A 11 -25.53 -16.28 -0.08
N ILE A 12 -26.58 -16.07 -0.87
CA ILE A 12 -26.76 -14.82 -1.63
C ILE A 12 -26.91 -13.64 -0.67
N LEU A 13 -27.72 -13.78 0.38
CA LEU A 13 -27.93 -12.74 1.37
C LEU A 13 -26.65 -12.39 2.13
N ILE A 14 -25.91 -13.40 2.62
CA ILE A 14 -24.66 -13.15 3.34
C ILE A 14 -23.59 -12.55 2.41
N PHE A 15 -23.57 -12.93 1.12
CA PHE A 15 -22.70 -12.29 0.12
C PHE A 15 -23.00 -10.80 -0.02
N PHE A 16 -24.27 -10.41 -0.18
CA PHE A 16 -24.64 -8.99 -0.29
C PHE A 16 -24.33 -8.20 0.98
N VAL A 17 -24.55 -8.78 2.16
CA VAL A 17 -24.18 -8.16 3.44
C VAL A 17 -22.68 -7.95 3.52
N THR A 18 -21.87 -8.98 3.25
CA THR A 18 -20.40 -8.88 3.25
C THR A 18 -19.92 -7.85 2.23
N LEU A 19 -20.53 -7.80 1.05
CA LEU A 19 -20.20 -6.82 0.02
C LEU A 19 -20.51 -5.39 0.48
N PHE A 20 -21.67 -5.17 1.09
CA PHE A 20 -22.10 -3.86 1.56
C PHE A 20 -21.22 -3.37 2.72
N VAL A 21 -20.90 -4.26 3.68
CA VAL A 21 -19.96 -3.94 4.78
C VAL A 21 -18.57 -3.62 4.23
N GLY A 22 -18.08 -4.40 3.26
CA GLY A 22 -16.79 -4.13 2.60
C GLY A 22 -16.75 -2.77 1.90
N PHE A 23 -17.81 -2.42 1.17
CA PHE A 23 -17.97 -1.11 0.56
C PHE A 23 -18.03 0.02 1.60
N PHE A 24 -18.74 -0.20 2.71
CA PHE A 24 -18.82 0.76 3.80
C PHE A 24 -17.46 0.98 4.50
N THR A 25 -16.68 -0.08 4.71
CA THR A 25 -15.31 0.01 5.22
C THR A 25 -14.41 0.79 4.28
N PHE A 26 -14.55 0.59 2.97
CA PHE A 26 -13.84 1.40 1.98
C PHE A 26 -14.22 2.88 2.05
N LEU A 27 -15.51 3.21 2.14
CA LEU A 27 -15.97 4.60 2.33
C LEU A 27 -15.40 5.21 3.61
N THR A 28 -15.29 4.42 4.68
CA THR A 28 -14.71 4.87 5.96
C THR A 28 -13.23 5.18 5.79
N PHE A 29 -12.50 4.31 5.09
CA PHE A 29 -11.07 4.47 4.81
C PHE A 29 -10.76 5.76 4.02
N ILE A 30 -11.60 6.13 3.06
CA ILE A 30 -11.45 7.39 2.30
C ILE A 30 -12.04 8.61 3.02
N GLY A 31 -12.55 8.45 4.25
CA GLY A 31 -13.13 9.54 5.04
C GLY A 31 -14.45 10.08 4.51
N LYS A 32 -15.22 9.27 3.77
CA LYS A 32 -16.52 9.64 3.16
C LYS A 32 -17.72 8.91 3.79
N SER A 33 -17.52 8.16 4.87
CA SER A 33 -18.59 7.44 5.57
C SER A 33 -19.18 8.23 6.73
N PHE A 34 -20.31 7.74 7.26
CA PHE A 34 -20.91 8.24 8.50
C PHE A 34 -20.07 7.93 9.75
N ILE A 35 -19.19 6.93 9.68
CA ILE A 35 -18.25 6.59 10.76
C ILE A 35 -16.98 7.43 10.58
N GLU A 36 -16.58 8.09 11.67
CA GLU A 36 -15.32 8.84 11.70
C GLU A 36 -14.13 7.90 11.53
N LEU A 37 -13.17 8.34 10.71
CA LEU A 37 -11.92 7.62 10.51
C LEU A 37 -11.08 7.70 11.78
N ASN A 38 -11.10 6.61 12.54
CA ASN A 38 -10.27 6.37 13.71
C ASN A 38 -9.66 4.97 13.59
N ASP A 39 -8.42 4.80 14.04
CA ASP A 39 -7.69 3.52 14.05
C ASP A 39 -8.53 2.39 14.65
N THR A 40 -9.20 2.66 15.77
CA THR A 40 -10.07 1.69 16.46
C THR A 40 -11.29 1.31 15.62
N ASN A 41 -11.99 2.28 15.04
CA ASN A 41 -13.19 2.03 14.22
C ASN A 41 -12.83 1.25 12.95
N LEU A 42 -11.74 1.65 12.29
CA LEU A 42 -11.23 0.98 11.10
C LEU A 42 -10.82 -0.45 11.42
N GLN A 43 -10.15 -0.68 12.55
CA GLN A 43 -9.75 -2.02 12.99
C GLN A 43 -10.98 -2.92 13.23
N TYR A 44 -12.02 -2.44 13.92
CA TYR A 44 -13.25 -3.21 14.12
C TYR A 44 -13.95 -3.54 12.79
N LEU A 45 -14.04 -2.57 11.87
CA LEU A 45 -14.62 -2.78 10.53
C LEU A 45 -13.84 -3.82 9.72
N LEU A 46 -12.50 -3.82 9.80
CA LEU A 46 -11.66 -4.80 9.11
C LEU A 46 -11.81 -6.20 9.71
N ILE A 47 -11.82 -6.32 11.04
CA ILE A 47 -12.04 -7.59 11.73
C ILE A 47 -13.42 -8.15 11.38
N ALA A 48 -14.46 -7.31 11.39
CA ALA A 48 -15.81 -7.71 10.99
C ALA A 48 -15.86 -8.23 9.55
N ASN A 49 -15.19 -7.55 8.61
CA ASN A 49 -15.07 -8.04 7.23
C ASN A 49 -14.40 -9.41 7.15
N ILE A 50 -13.28 -9.62 7.86
CA ILE A 50 -12.57 -10.91 7.86
C ILE A 50 -13.49 -12.01 8.39
N ILE A 51 -14.19 -11.78 9.50
CA ILE A 51 -15.12 -12.74 10.08
C ILE A 51 -16.25 -13.06 9.10
N LEU A 52 -16.89 -12.05 8.53
CA LEU A 52 -17.96 -12.22 7.54
C LEU A 52 -17.49 -13.02 6.31
N LEU A 53 -16.26 -12.79 5.87
CA LEU A 53 -15.67 -13.45 4.71
C LEU A 53 -15.31 -14.91 5.01
N LEU A 54 -14.82 -15.21 6.22
CA LEU A 54 -14.63 -16.59 6.69
C LEU A 54 -15.97 -17.34 6.78
N PHE A 55 -17.01 -16.71 7.32
CA PHE A 55 -18.35 -17.28 7.35
C PHE A 55 -18.87 -17.55 5.94
N LEU A 56 -18.78 -16.58 5.03
CA LEU A 56 -19.18 -16.73 3.64
C LEU A 56 -18.45 -17.93 3.00
N PHE A 57 -17.12 -18.03 3.14
CA PHE A 57 -16.37 -19.15 2.60
C PHE A 57 -16.80 -20.49 3.20
N PHE A 58 -16.97 -20.56 4.51
CA PHE A 58 -17.42 -21.79 5.17
C PHE A 58 -18.75 -22.29 4.60
N TYR A 59 -19.74 -21.41 4.44
CA TYR A 59 -21.02 -21.76 3.85
C TYR A 59 -20.91 -22.15 2.37
N VAL A 60 -20.13 -21.41 1.58
CA VAL A 60 -19.89 -21.74 0.16
C VAL A 60 -19.23 -23.12 0.03
N PHE A 61 -18.18 -23.41 0.80
CA PHE A 61 -17.53 -24.73 0.78
C PHE A 61 -18.47 -25.86 1.19
N LYS A 62 -19.32 -25.64 2.20
CA LYS A 62 -20.31 -26.63 2.63
C LYS A 62 -21.31 -26.95 1.52
N GLU A 63 -21.83 -25.93 0.84
CA GLU A 63 -22.82 -26.12 -0.23
C GLU A 63 -22.17 -26.71 -1.50
N LEU A 64 -20.94 -26.33 -1.82
CA LEU A 64 -20.16 -26.94 -2.90
C LEU A 64 -19.95 -28.45 -2.65
N LYS A 65 -19.52 -28.84 -1.45
CA LYS A 65 -19.36 -30.26 -1.09
C LYS A 65 -20.66 -31.05 -1.19
N LYS A 66 -21.79 -30.45 -0.80
CA LYS A 66 -23.12 -31.06 -0.92
C LYS A 66 -23.53 -31.22 -2.38
N SER A 67 -23.27 -30.20 -3.20
CA SER A 67 -23.67 -30.20 -4.62
C SER A 67 -22.84 -31.17 -5.47
N ILE A 68 -21.54 -31.33 -5.17
CA ILE A 68 -20.67 -32.29 -5.86
C ILE A 68 -21.08 -33.75 -5.57
N LYS A 69 -21.73 -34.02 -4.43
CA LYS A 69 -22.19 -35.37 -4.06
C LYS A 69 -23.51 -35.80 -4.73
N ILE A 70 -24.22 -34.89 -5.41
CA ILE A 70 -25.53 -35.16 -6.01
C ILE A 70 -25.32 -35.28 -7.53
N ASP A 71 -25.39 -36.52 -8.01
CA ASP A 71 -25.49 -36.99 -9.40
C ASP A 71 -24.58 -36.35 -10.46
N ILE A 72 -23.48 -37.05 -10.72
CA ILE A 72 -22.81 -37.05 -12.03
C ILE A 72 -23.48 -38.16 -12.85
N ASP A 73 -24.73 -37.96 -13.26
CA ASP A 73 -25.34 -38.77 -14.33
C ASP A 73 -25.36 -37.92 -15.60
N VAL A 74 -24.48 -38.26 -16.54
CA VAL A 74 -24.07 -37.38 -17.64
C VAL A 74 -24.63 -37.92 -18.94
N ASP A 75 -25.87 -37.52 -19.27
CA ASP A 75 -26.33 -37.47 -20.66
C ASP A 75 -25.86 -36.14 -21.27
N GLY A 76 -24.60 -36.16 -21.71
CA GLY A 76 -23.87 -34.99 -22.19
C GLY A 76 -24.03 -34.80 -23.70
N SER A 77 -24.48 -33.61 -24.14
CA SER A 77 -24.08 -33.07 -25.47
C SER A 77 -24.65 -31.68 -25.79
N LYS A 78 -25.84 -31.28 -25.31
CA LYS A 78 -26.53 -30.12 -25.94
C LYS A 78 -26.59 -28.79 -25.17
N SER A 79 -25.96 -28.63 -24.00
CA SER A 79 -26.18 -27.42 -23.17
C SER A 79 -24.96 -26.56 -22.82
N ASN A 80 -23.76 -26.83 -23.37
CA ASN A 80 -22.54 -26.12 -22.94
C ASN A 80 -22.54 -24.61 -23.25
N LYS A 81 -23.04 -24.15 -24.41
CA LYS A 81 -22.94 -22.74 -24.79
C LYS A 81 -23.76 -21.79 -23.89
N LYS A 82 -24.93 -22.23 -23.44
CA LYS A 82 -25.80 -21.47 -22.52
C LYS A 82 -25.14 -21.32 -21.13
N TYR A 83 -24.59 -22.40 -20.59
CA TYR A 83 -23.91 -22.38 -19.29
C TYR A 83 -22.60 -21.58 -19.34
N ILE A 84 -21.81 -21.71 -20.40
CA ILE A 84 -20.59 -20.90 -20.59
C ILE A 84 -20.91 -19.40 -20.65
N THR A 85 -21.98 -19.01 -21.36
CA THR A 85 -22.36 -17.60 -21.47
C THR A 85 -22.82 -17.03 -20.12
N ILE A 86 -23.64 -17.76 -19.37
CA ILE A 86 -24.07 -17.35 -18.03
C ILE A 86 -22.89 -17.29 -17.07
N PHE A 87 -21.97 -18.25 -17.15
CA PHE A 87 -20.74 -18.25 -16.36
C PHE A 87 -19.86 -17.03 -16.66
N ALA A 88 -19.62 -16.72 -17.92
CA ALA A 88 -18.83 -15.56 -18.34
C ALA A 88 -19.46 -14.23 -17.91
N LEU A 89 -20.78 -14.08 -18.03
CA LEU A 89 -21.49 -12.88 -17.53
C LEU A 89 -21.44 -12.78 -16.01
N PHE A 90 -21.54 -13.91 -15.31
CA PHE A 90 -21.49 -13.94 -13.86
C PHE A 90 -20.09 -13.63 -13.32
N THR A 91 -19.01 -14.07 -13.98
CA THR A 91 -17.63 -13.76 -13.60
C THR A 91 -17.21 -12.34 -13.94
N LEU A 92 -17.82 -11.72 -14.95
CA LEU A 92 -17.55 -10.33 -15.34
C LEU A 92 -17.87 -9.33 -14.22
N ILE A 93 -19.02 -9.47 -13.55
CA ILE A 93 -19.47 -8.53 -12.52
C ILE A 93 -18.47 -8.38 -11.36
N PRO A 94 -18.04 -9.46 -10.65
CA PRO A 94 -17.06 -9.34 -9.59
C PRO A 94 -15.68 -8.91 -10.12
N SER A 95 -15.30 -9.29 -11.35
CA SER A 95 -14.03 -8.89 -11.96
C SER A 95 -13.96 -7.38 -12.23
N ILE A 96 -15.02 -6.82 -12.83
CA ILE A 96 -15.13 -5.36 -13.07
C ILE A 96 -15.14 -4.63 -11.73
N LEU A 97 -15.87 -5.14 -10.74
CA LEU A 97 -15.91 -4.54 -9.42
C LEU A 97 -14.52 -4.49 -8.78
N ILE A 98 -13.76 -5.59 -8.82
CA ILE A 98 -12.38 -5.65 -8.34
C ILE A 98 -11.49 -4.67 -9.12
N SER A 99 -11.64 -4.57 -10.44
CA SER A 99 -10.86 -3.63 -11.26
C SER A 99 -11.10 -2.18 -10.88
N ILE A 100 -12.37 -1.78 -10.71
CA ILE A 100 -12.74 -0.44 -10.25
C ILE A 100 -12.16 -0.18 -8.85
N PHE A 101 -12.37 -1.10 -7.91
CA PHE A 101 -11.82 -0.97 -6.55
C PHE A 101 -10.30 -0.85 -6.54
N SER A 102 -9.61 -1.64 -7.36
CA SER A 102 -8.16 -1.61 -7.51
C SER A 102 -7.69 -0.24 -7.98
N LEU A 103 -8.30 0.32 -9.03
CA LEU A 103 -8.00 1.66 -9.51
C LEU A 103 -8.17 2.71 -8.41
N PHE A 104 -9.30 2.68 -7.69
CA PHE A 104 -9.52 3.58 -6.57
C PHE A 104 -8.48 3.42 -5.46
N LEU A 105 -8.13 2.19 -5.09
CA LEU A 105 -7.14 1.91 -4.04
C LEU A 105 -5.75 2.42 -4.45
N PHE A 106 -5.33 2.18 -5.69
CA PHE A 106 -4.06 2.68 -6.21
C PHE A 106 -4.02 4.21 -6.25
N SER A 107 -5.05 4.86 -6.78
CA SER A 107 -5.09 6.32 -6.91
C SER A 107 -5.22 7.06 -5.59
N PHE A 108 -6.00 6.57 -4.62
CA PHE A 108 -6.25 7.33 -3.39
C PHE A 108 -5.41 6.88 -2.21
N ALA A 109 -5.30 5.56 -1.99
CA ALA A 109 -4.65 5.03 -0.80
C ALA A 109 -3.13 5.05 -0.95
N LEU A 110 -2.63 4.48 -2.05
CA LEU A 110 -1.19 4.33 -2.26
C LEU A 110 -0.53 5.66 -2.61
N GLU A 111 -1.14 6.47 -3.47
CA GLU A 111 -0.61 7.80 -3.80
C GLU A 111 -0.41 8.65 -2.55
N LYS A 112 -1.44 8.78 -1.70
CA LYS A 112 -1.36 9.56 -0.46
C LYS A 112 -0.37 9.00 0.57
N TYR A 113 -0.28 7.67 0.67
CA TYR A 113 0.67 7.02 1.58
C TYR A 113 2.12 7.26 1.16
N PHE A 114 2.41 7.19 -0.14
CA PHE A 114 3.76 7.40 -0.67
C PHE A 114 4.13 8.87 -0.73
N ASP A 115 3.20 9.77 -1.07
CA ASP A 115 3.45 11.21 -1.17
C ASP A 115 4.14 11.76 0.08
N LYS A 116 3.51 11.57 1.26
CA LYS A 116 4.09 12.00 2.54
C LYS A 116 5.48 11.41 2.78
N LYS A 117 5.70 10.13 2.48
CA LYS A 117 7.00 9.47 2.69
C LYS A 117 8.06 10.01 1.74
N ILE A 118 7.72 10.21 0.47
CA ILE A 118 8.61 10.74 -0.56
C ILE A 118 8.97 12.19 -0.22
N THR A 119 8.00 13.05 0.06
CA THR A 119 8.26 14.45 0.46
C THR A 119 9.17 14.53 1.68
N THR A 120 8.93 13.67 2.69
CA THR A 120 9.79 13.62 3.89
C THR A 120 11.21 13.18 3.54
N ALA A 121 11.37 12.12 2.74
CA ALA A 121 12.68 11.64 2.31
C ALA A 121 13.44 12.71 1.52
N VAL A 122 12.79 13.35 0.55
CA VAL A 122 13.37 14.42 -0.27
C VAL A 122 13.81 15.61 0.60
N ASN A 123 12.95 16.07 1.52
CA ASN A 123 13.28 17.17 2.41
C ASN A 123 14.45 16.84 3.35
N ASN A 124 14.49 15.62 3.88
CA ASN A 124 15.60 15.16 4.72
C ASN A 124 16.91 15.08 3.94
N SER A 125 16.88 14.55 2.71
CA SER A 125 18.05 14.52 1.82
C SER A 125 18.53 15.93 1.45
N TYR A 126 17.61 16.86 1.20
CA TYR A 126 17.93 18.26 0.96
C TYR A 126 18.62 18.92 2.17
N GLN A 127 18.06 18.74 3.37
CA GLN A 127 18.67 19.26 4.60
C GLN A 127 20.04 18.64 4.87
N LEU A 128 20.19 17.33 4.66
CA LEU A 128 21.48 16.64 4.80
C LEU A 128 22.53 17.21 3.86
N ALA A 129 22.20 17.38 2.57
CA ALA A 129 23.13 17.95 1.59
C ALA A 129 23.52 19.39 1.95
N LYS A 130 22.56 20.20 2.40
CA LYS A 130 22.82 21.58 2.85
C LYS A 130 23.77 21.62 4.05
N ASN A 131 23.51 20.79 5.06
CA ASN A 131 24.35 20.71 6.26
C ASN A 131 25.76 20.21 5.90
N TYR A 132 25.87 19.19 5.06
CA TYR A 132 27.16 18.67 4.59
C TYR A 132 28.00 19.75 3.89
N VAL A 133 27.42 20.55 3.00
CA VAL A 133 28.13 21.66 2.33
C VAL A 133 28.57 22.71 3.34
N GLN A 134 27.73 23.04 4.33
CA GLN A 134 28.10 23.99 5.37
C GLN A 134 29.25 23.47 6.24
N ASP A 135 29.21 22.21 6.64
CA ASP A 135 30.27 21.57 7.44
C ASP A 135 31.60 21.53 6.68
N VAL A 136 31.57 21.20 5.38
CA VAL A 136 32.75 21.22 4.51
C VAL A 136 33.32 22.64 4.38
N ARG A 137 32.46 23.66 4.20
CA ARG A 137 32.90 25.07 4.15
C ARG A 137 33.57 25.50 5.45
N ASN A 138 32.94 25.25 6.60
CA ASN A 138 33.49 25.58 7.91
C ASN A 138 34.84 24.90 8.14
N LYS A 139 34.98 23.64 7.70
CA LYS A 139 36.24 22.90 7.78
C LYS A 139 37.34 23.53 6.93
N ILE A 140 37.03 23.88 5.67
CA ILE A 140 37.98 24.55 4.77
C ILE A 140 38.41 25.90 5.34
N GLU A 141 37.50 26.69 5.89
CA GLU A 141 37.83 27.97 6.55
C GLU A 141 38.77 27.77 7.74
N SER A 142 38.50 26.76 8.58
CA SER A 142 39.38 26.39 9.69
C SER A 142 40.77 25.96 9.22
N ASP A 143 40.85 25.13 8.17
CA ASP A 143 42.12 24.66 7.60
C ASP A 143 42.93 25.84 7.01
N ILE A 144 42.28 26.80 6.33
CA ILE A 144 42.93 28.01 5.82
C ILE A 144 43.51 28.86 6.95
N ILE A 145 42.76 29.06 8.05
CA ILE A 145 43.23 29.83 9.21
C ILE A 145 44.45 29.15 9.83
N MET A 146 44.45 27.82 9.95
CA MET A 146 45.57 27.06 10.50
C MET A 146 46.82 27.18 9.62
N ILE A 147 46.66 27.03 8.30
CA ILE A 147 47.77 27.22 7.33
C ILE A 147 48.32 28.66 7.41
N ALA A 148 47.44 29.66 7.48
CA ALA A 148 47.86 31.07 7.59
C ALA A 148 48.64 31.33 8.89
N PHE A 149 48.22 30.72 10.00
CA PHE A 149 48.94 30.77 11.27
C PHE A 149 50.32 30.12 11.19
N ASP A 150 50.43 28.92 10.61
CA ASP A 150 51.70 28.21 10.44
C ASP A 150 52.66 28.96 9.52
N ILE A 151 52.16 29.55 8.42
CA ILE A 151 52.95 30.40 7.51
C ILE A 151 53.46 31.65 8.23
N ASN A 152 52.61 32.34 8.99
CA ASN A 152 53.01 33.55 9.73
C ASN A 152 54.05 33.23 10.80
N LYS A 153 53.85 32.15 11.56
CA LYS A 153 54.82 31.65 12.54
C LYS A 153 56.17 31.30 11.91
N SER A 154 56.16 30.60 10.78
CA SER A 154 57.38 30.18 10.07
C SER A 154 58.08 31.34 9.35
N GLY A 155 57.33 32.30 8.81
CA GLY A 155 57.86 33.52 8.18
C GLY A 155 58.73 34.36 9.12
N ASN A 156 58.42 34.35 10.42
CA ASN A 156 59.27 34.97 11.45
C ASN A 156 60.61 34.24 11.61
N ILE A 157 60.65 32.91 11.43
CA ILE A 157 61.89 32.11 11.47
C ILE A 157 62.79 32.44 10.26
N TYR A 158 62.21 32.61 9.07
CA TYR A 158 62.96 32.97 7.86
C TYR A 158 63.50 34.41 7.87
N LYS A 159 62.87 35.32 8.63
CA LYS A 159 63.39 36.68 8.85
C LYS A 159 64.49 36.74 9.90
N SER A 160 64.59 35.75 10.80
CA SER A 160 65.52 35.82 11.94
C SER A 160 66.92 35.29 11.69
N GLU A 161 67.23 34.50 10.65
CA GLU A 161 68.63 34.17 10.29
C GLU A 161 68.78 33.42 8.95
N PRO A 162 69.54 33.94 7.94
CA PRO A 162 69.76 33.24 6.66
C PRO A 162 70.90 32.20 6.68
N LYS A 163 71.54 31.92 7.81
CA LYS A 163 72.85 31.24 7.83
C LYS A 163 72.83 29.71 7.98
N ASP A 164 71.72 29.10 8.37
CA ASP A 164 71.69 27.67 8.74
C ASP A 164 71.08 26.73 7.68
N PHE A 165 70.78 27.20 6.46
CA PHE A 165 70.18 26.38 5.40
C PHE A 165 71.14 25.98 4.26
N LEU A 166 72.46 26.15 4.44
CA LEU A 166 73.46 25.64 3.51
C LEU A 166 74.07 24.34 4.05
N ILE A 167 73.61 23.21 3.49
CA ILE A 167 74.39 21.97 3.39
C ILE A 167 74.84 21.85 1.94
#